data_AF-A0A3D1TVU4-F1
#
_entry.id   AF-A0A3D1TVU4-F1
#
_cell.length_a   1.000
_cell.length_b   1.000
_cell.length_c   1.000
_cell.angle_alpha   90.00
_cell.angle_beta   90.00
_cell.angle_gamma   90.00
#
_symmetry.space_group_name_H-M   'P 1'
#
loop_
_entity.id
_entity.type
_entity.pdbx_description
1 polymer ?
#
loop_
_entity_poly.entity_id
_entity_poly.type
_entity_poly.pdbx_seq_one_letter_code
_entity_poly.pdbx_strand_id
1 'polypeptide(L)'
;MSRDQRDTLLDKDWAAAWETLPEAPALVDRPKTAQITLRVPASVLSRIKRVAHARALPYHALARSWILEGLRTSGSAQPATRLDEPQTEQLNVKLDQDVLDQLKAQADDLRRPYHRMAREWIEVSLGQEEQNLGLDPEPAGQPAIKDLIVLLLHAANKRGDDTVRGITRLQKLLFVIEQKLATKTRFYAFNYGPFNEEVNDAAHALRLAGFLRGSSAAGANPPSFAEMMVTVTERSGPRNGDTDVEEFALNSEGHEAAERLRRSSRAYDQLYAYVRAVREEWDTPDLVARVYKTYPKFAEKSLIRDEVSRRGTKRRLN
;
A
#
# COMPACT_ATOMS: atom_id res chain seq x y z
N MET A 1 -0.89 -52.19 4.85
CA MET A 1 -1.40 -53.23 5.78
C MET A 1 -2.51 -53.98 5.08
N SER A 2 -2.42 -55.31 5.02
CA SER A 2 -3.54 -56.13 4.56
C SER A 2 -4.67 -56.15 5.61
N ARG A 3 -5.88 -56.53 5.20
CA ARG A 3 -7.04 -56.66 6.10
C ARG A 3 -6.74 -57.65 7.24
N ASP A 4 -6.15 -58.79 6.90
CA ASP A 4 -5.78 -59.84 7.86
C ASP A 4 -4.82 -59.34 8.95
N GLN A 5 -3.84 -58.50 8.60
CA GLN A 5 -2.93 -57.91 9.61
C GLN A 5 -3.66 -56.96 10.56
N ARG A 6 -4.72 -56.30 10.10
CA ARG A 6 -5.51 -55.39 10.92
C ARG A 6 -6.38 -56.16 11.90
N ASP A 7 -7.02 -57.23 11.43
CA ASP A 7 -7.87 -58.09 12.25
C ASP A 7 -7.03 -58.84 13.31
N THR A 8 -5.83 -59.31 12.92
CA THR A 8 -4.87 -59.93 13.85
C THR A 8 -4.39 -58.97 14.95
N LEU A 9 -4.28 -57.66 14.67
CA LEU A 9 -3.90 -56.66 15.67
C LEU A 9 -5.07 -56.27 16.58
N LEU A 10 -6.31 -56.40 16.12
CA LEU A 10 -7.51 -56.12 16.91
C LEU A 10 -7.86 -57.27 17.85
N ASP A 11 -7.63 -58.52 17.43
CA ASP A 11 -7.89 -59.72 18.25
C ASP A 11 -6.78 -60.01 19.26
N LYS A 12 -5.63 -59.34 19.17
CA LYS A 12 -4.54 -59.51 20.12
C LYS A 12 -4.92 -58.84 21.45
N ASP A 13 -4.94 -59.61 22.53
CA ASP A 13 -5.13 -59.06 23.87
C ASP A 13 -3.93 -58.19 24.26
N TRP A 14 -4.14 -56.88 24.22
CA TRP A 14 -3.11 -55.90 24.56
C TRP A 14 -2.93 -55.76 26.07
N ALA A 15 -3.84 -56.26 26.92
CA ALA A 15 -3.74 -56.05 28.37
C ALA A 15 -2.40 -56.55 28.93
N ALA A 16 -1.93 -57.73 28.49
CA ALA A 16 -0.64 -58.28 28.88
C ALA A 16 0.56 -57.47 28.34
N ALA A 17 0.42 -56.84 27.16
CA ALA A 17 1.46 -56.00 26.58
C ALA A 17 1.58 -54.65 27.31
N TRP A 18 0.46 -54.13 27.84
CA TRP A 18 0.44 -52.86 28.58
C TRP A 18 1.22 -52.90 29.89
N GLU A 19 1.23 -54.04 30.59
CA GLU A 19 2.05 -54.21 31.79
C GLU A 19 3.55 -54.30 31.52
N THR A 20 3.93 -54.62 30.28
CA THR A 20 5.34 -54.69 29.84
C THR A 20 5.82 -53.43 29.13
N LEU A 21 4.98 -52.40 29.01
CA LEU A 21 5.41 -51.14 28.44
C LEU A 21 6.44 -50.49 29.39
N PRO A 22 7.55 -49.95 28.85
CA PRO A 22 8.49 -49.20 29.66
C PRO A 22 7.76 -48.04 30.34
N GLU A 23 8.13 -47.78 31.59
CA GLU A 23 7.60 -46.67 32.37
C GLU A 23 7.68 -45.39 31.53
N ALA A 24 6.57 -44.65 31.44
CA ALA A 24 6.50 -43.48 30.58
C ALA A 24 7.66 -42.53 30.94
N PRO A 25 8.46 -42.06 29.97
CA PRO A 25 9.54 -41.14 30.25
C PRO A 25 8.96 -39.92 30.97
N ALA A 26 9.70 -39.42 31.98
CA ALA A 26 9.26 -38.27 32.75
C ALA A 26 8.77 -37.16 31.81
N LEU A 27 7.58 -36.63 32.09
CA LEU A 27 7.00 -35.54 31.30
C LEU A 27 8.02 -34.39 31.26
N VAL A 28 8.55 -34.12 30.07
CA VAL A 28 9.46 -32.98 29.87
C VAL A 28 8.66 -31.72 30.23
N ASP A 29 9.14 -30.97 31.22
CA ASP A 29 8.51 -29.72 31.63
C ASP A 29 8.41 -28.80 30.42
N ARG A 30 7.19 -28.63 29.92
CA ARG A 30 6.94 -27.73 28.80
C ARG A 30 6.80 -26.32 29.37
N PRO A 31 7.61 -25.36 28.91
CA PRO A 31 7.45 -23.98 29.35
C PRO A 31 6.01 -23.54 29.05
N LYS A 32 5.33 -23.05 30.09
CA LYS A 32 3.98 -22.52 29.96
C LYS A 32 4.02 -21.36 28.98
N THR A 33 3.21 -21.44 27.93
CA THR A 33 3.14 -20.39 26.92
C THR A 33 2.11 -19.35 27.34
N ALA A 34 2.53 -18.10 27.44
CA ALA A 34 1.68 -16.95 27.71
C ALA A 34 1.48 -16.11 26.43
N GLN A 35 0.46 -15.26 26.43
CA GLN A 35 0.22 -14.31 25.34
C GLN A 35 0.06 -12.90 25.90
N ILE A 36 0.70 -11.94 25.25
CA ILE A 36 0.45 -10.52 25.45
C ILE A 36 -0.29 -9.95 24.24
N THR A 37 -1.22 -9.04 24.50
CA THR A 37 -1.92 -8.28 23.45
C THR A 37 -1.53 -6.82 23.54
N LEU A 38 -0.94 -6.29 22.48
CA LEU A 38 -0.47 -4.92 22.38
C LEU A 38 -1.38 -4.13 21.42
N ARG A 39 -1.81 -2.93 21.83
CA ARG A 39 -2.51 -1.99 20.95
C ARG A 39 -1.48 -1.14 20.21
N VAL A 40 -1.48 -1.17 18.90
CA VAL A 40 -0.49 -0.46 18.06
C VAL A 40 -1.19 0.33 16.95
N PRO A 41 -0.58 1.41 16.44
CA PRO A 41 -1.07 2.06 15.23
C PRO A 41 -1.03 1.13 14.01
N ALA A 42 -1.94 1.36 13.05
CA ALA A 42 -1.99 0.57 11.81
C ALA A 42 -0.72 0.72 10.98
N SER A 43 -0.11 1.91 11.00
CA SER A 43 1.18 2.20 10.38
C SER A 43 2.29 1.31 10.95
N VAL A 44 2.40 1.21 12.28
CA VAL A 44 3.39 0.37 12.98
C VAL A 44 3.20 -1.10 12.62
N LEU A 45 1.97 -1.64 12.69
CA LEU A 45 1.74 -3.05 12.34
C LEU A 45 2.12 -3.36 10.88
N SER A 46 1.83 -2.43 9.96
CA SER A 46 2.20 -2.57 8.55
C SER A 46 3.72 -2.56 8.34
N ARG A 47 4.42 -1.67 9.05
CA ARG A 47 5.90 -1.62 9.06
C ARG A 47 6.51 -2.91 9.58
N ILE A 48 6.01 -3.47 10.70
CA ILE A 48 6.47 -4.76 11.24
C ILE A 48 6.29 -5.88 10.20
N LYS A 49 5.13 -5.97 9.56
CA LYS A 49 4.86 -6.99 8.52
C LYS A 49 5.81 -6.86 7.34
N ARG A 50 6.14 -5.63 6.93
CA ARG A 50 7.08 -5.34 5.85
C ARG A 50 8.50 -5.78 6.18
N VAL A 51 9.01 -5.46 7.37
CA VAL A 51 10.33 -5.94 7.83
C VAL A 51 10.34 -7.46 7.93
N ALA A 52 9.29 -8.06 8.48
CA ALA A 52 9.17 -9.51 8.61
C ALA A 52 9.20 -10.21 7.23
N HIS A 53 8.49 -9.66 6.25
CA HIS A 53 8.52 -10.14 4.86
C HIS A 53 9.93 -10.04 4.25
N ALA A 54 10.60 -8.89 4.40
CA ALA A 54 11.97 -8.68 3.91
C ALA A 54 12.98 -9.66 4.53
N ARG A 55 12.74 -10.11 5.77
CA ARG A 55 13.56 -11.11 6.47
C ARG A 55 13.10 -12.56 6.25
N ALA A 56 12.03 -12.80 5.49
CA ALA A 56 11.38 -14.09 5.37
C ALA A 56 11.02 -14.74 6.73
N LEU A 57 10.58 -13.93 7.69
CA LEU A 57 10.19 -14.36 9.03
C LEU A 57 8.70 -14.06 9.32
N PRO A 58 8.04 -14.85 10.19
CA PRO A 58 6.73 -14.47 10.71
C PRO A 58 6.82 -13.20 11.59
N TYR A 59 5.94 -12.22 11.37
CA TYR A 59 6.00 -10.95 12.10
C TYR A 59 5.82 -11.08 13.61
N HIS A 60 5.08 -12.10 14.08
CA HIS A 60 4.95 -12.40 15.51
C HIS A 60 6.26 -12.90 16.13
N ALA A 61 7.05 -13.70 15.38
CA ALA A 61 8.35 -14.19 15.83
C ALA A 61 9.35 -13.03 15.92
N LEU A 62 9.29 -12.12 14.95
CA LEU A 62 10.10 -10.90 14.94
C LEU A 62 9.77 -9.99 16.14
N ALA A 63 8.48 -9.72 16.39
CA ALA A 63 8.05 -8.95 17.56
C ALA A 63 8.48 -9.60 18.88
N ARG A 64 8.39 -10.94 18.99
CA ARG A 64 8.92 -11.70 20.15
C ARG A 64 10.41 -11.50 20.32
N SER A 65 11.20 -11.59 19.24
CA SER A 65 12.65 -11.41 19.32
C SER A 65 13.05 -10.02 19.79
N TRP A 66 12.34 -8.96 19.38
CA TRP A 66 12.61 -7.60 19.83
C TRP A 66 12.28 -7.38 21.31
N ILE A 67 11.23 -8.02 21.83
CA ILE A 67 10.93 -7.99 23.27
C ILE A 67 12.03 -8.71 24.06
N LEU A 68 12.47 -9.88 23.59
CA LEU A 68 13.57 -10.63 24.22
C LEU A 68 14.87 -9.84 24.21
N GLU A 69 15.16 -9.13 23.11
CA GLU A 69 16.34 -8.29 23.03
C GLU A 69 16.24 -7.11 24.00
N GLY A 70 15.09 -6.43 24.06
CA GLY A 70 14.85 -5.35 25.03
C GLY A 70 15.05 -5.76 26.49
N LEU A 71 14.64 -6.98 26.86
CA LEU A 71 14.91 -7.57 28.19
C LEU A 71 16.42 -7.73 28.46
N ARG A 72 17.20 -8.10 27.44
CA ARG A 72 18.66 -8.30 27.58
C ARG A 72 19.40 -6.97 27.70
N THR A 73 19.01 -5.98 26.90
CA THR A 73 19.84 -4.77 26.77
C THR A 73 19.81 -3.90 28.02
N SER A 74 18.81 -4.05 28.92
CA SER A 74 18.65 -3.38 30.24
C SER A 74 18.79 -1.84 30.27
N GLY A 75 19.19 -1.21 29.17
CA GLY A 75 19.44 0.21 29.05
C GLY A 75 18.14 0.95 28.78
N SER A 76 18.00 2.13 29.39
CA SER A 76 16.89 3.03 29.14
C SER A 76 16.84 3.39 27.66
N ALA A 77 16.03 2.67 26.89
CA ALA A 77 15.64 3.11 25.57
C ALA A 77 15.00 4.48 25.73
N GLN A 78 15.65 5.52 25.20
CA GLN A 78 15.02 6.84 25.17
C GLN A 78 13.73 6.70 24.37
N PRO A 79 12.60 7.20 24.89
CA PRO A 79 11.35 7.12 24.17
C PRO A 79 11.54 7.85 22.84
N ALA A 80 11.43 7.12 21.73
CA ALA A 80 11.29 7.76 20.43
C ALA A 80 9.92 8.46 20.44
N THR A 81 9.94 9.76 20.75
CA THR A 81 8.75 10.59 20.89
C THR A 81 8.09 10.80 19.54
N ARG A 82 7.35 9.82 19.01
CA ARG A 82 6.49 9.98 17.84
C ARG A 82 5.35 8.97 17.82
N LEU A 83 4.13 9.42 18.15
CA LEU A 83 2.99 9.57 17.23
C LEU A 83 1.67 9.64 18.00
N ASP A 84 0.91 10.72 17.79
CA ASP A 84 -0.51 10.92 18.15
C ASP A 84 -1.47 10.00 17.35
N GLU A 85 -0.97 8.92 16.73
CA GLU A 85 -1.79 8.05 15.90
C GLU A 85 -2.65 7.13 16.79
N PRO A 86 -3.96 6.98 16.49
CA PRO A 86 -4.82 6.10 17.27
C PRO A 86 -4.37 4.64 17.20
N GLN A 87 -4.34 3.98 18.36
CA GLN A 87 -3.88 2.60 18.52
C GLN A 87 -5.02 1.61 18.23
N THR A 88 -5.45 1.56 16.96
CA THR A 88 -6.63 0.79 16.54
C THR A 88 -6.37 -0.70 16.42
N GLU A 89 -5.16 -1.12 16.05
CA GLU A 89 -4.81 -2.50 15.75
C GLU A 89 -4.38 -3.29 17.00
N GLN A 90 -4.55 -4.62 16.95
CA GLN A 90 -4.07 -5.55 17.98
C GLN A 90 -2.92 -6.41 17.46
N LEU A 91 -1.81 -6.42 18.19
CA LEU A 91 -0.68 -7.32 17.99
C LEU A 91 -0.61 -8.32 19.15
N ASN A 92 -0.93 -9.58 18.86
CA ASN A 92 -0.82 -10.68 19.82
C ASN A 92 0.57 -11.33 19.72
N VAL A 93 1.32 -11.38 20.80
CA VAL A 93 2.67 -11.98 20.85
C VAL A 93 2.67 -13.10 21.88
N LYS A 94 3.06 -14.31 21.46
CA LYS A 94 3.24 -15.47 22.36
C LYS A 94 4.64 -15.43 22.96
N LEU A 95 4.73 -15.52 24.28
CA LEU A 95 5.96 -15.51 25.08
C LEU A 95 5.98 -16.72 25.99
N ASP A 96 7.16 -17.11 26.47
CA ASP A 96 7.26 -18.05 27.57
C ASP A 96 6.85 -17.33 28.85
N GLN A 97 6.26 -18.05 29.83
CA GLN A 97 5.78 -17.45 31.06
C GLN A 97 6.88 -16.68 31.81
N ASP A 98 8.09 -17.25 31.90
CA ASP A 98 9.24 -16.62 32.56
C ASP A 98 9.64 -15.31 31.89
N VAL A 99 9.55 -15.24 30.56
CA VAL A 99 9.84 -14.02 29.77
C VAL A 99 8.79 -12.95 30.05
N LEU A 100 7.50 -13.33 30.16
CA LEU A 100 6.44 -12.39 30.52
C LEU A 100 6.62 -11.87 31.95
N ASP A 101 7.02 -12.72 32.88
CA ASP A 101 7.20 -12.33 34.27
C ASP A 101 8.44 -11.43 34.44
N GLN A 102 9.53 -11.70 33.72
CA GLN A 102 10.68 -10.78 33.61
C GLN A 102 10.27 -9.40 33.05
N LEU A 103 9.47 -9.40 31.97
CA LEU A 103 8.95 -8.17 31.37
C LEU A 103 8.11 -7.36 32.36
N LYS A 104 7.27 -8.02 33.17
CA LYS A 104 6.47 -7.37 34.21
C LYS A 104 7.34 -6.82 35.33
N ALA A 105 8.28 -7.62 35.83
CA ALA A 105 9.19 -7.20 36.91
C ALA A 105 10.00 -5.96 36.52
N GLN A 106 10.63 -5.98 35.33
CA GLN A 106 11.40 -4.84 34.84
C GLN A 106 10.52 -3.61 34.60
N ALA A 107 9.27 -3.79 34.16
CA ALA A 107 8.34 -2.68 34.00
C ALA A 107 7.93 -2.08 35.35
N ASP A 108 7.72 -2.91 36.37
CA ASP A 108 7.40 -2.51 37.74
C ASP A 108 8.56 -1.72 38.38
N ASP A 109 9.80 -2.20 38.22
CA ASP A 109 11.02 -1.51 38.66
C ASP A 109 11.12 -0.10 38.08
N LEU A 110 10.73 0.06 36.80
CA LEU A 110 10.71 1.34 36.10
C LEU A 110 9.44 2.16 36.39
N ARG A 111 8.47 1.61 37.12
CA ARG A 111 7.12 2.18 37.37
C ARG A 111 6.36 2.50 36.08
N ARG A 112 6.38 1.58 35.12
CA ARG A 112 5.73 1.72 33.81
C ARG A 112 4.84 0.53 33.52
N PRO A 113 3.74 0.69 32.74
CA PRO A 113 2.98 -0.45 32.26
C PRO A 113 3.83 -1.31 31.31
N TYR A 114 3.93 -2.61 31.57
CA TYR A 114 4.75 -3.53 30.77
C TYR A 114 4.37 -3.57 29.28
N HIS A 115 3.09 -3.40 28.94
CA HIS A 115 2.62 -3.28 27.55
C HIS A 115 3.20 -2.06 26.84
N ARG A 116 3.35 -0.93 27.56
CA ARG A 116 3.94 0.28 27.00
C ARG A 116 5.41 0.05 26.68
N MET A 117 6.14 -0.56 27.63
CA MET A 117 7.55 -0.89 27.47
C MET A 117 7.77 -1.85 26.28
N ALA A 118 6.98 -2.92 26.17
CA ALA A 118 7.07 -3.85 25.04
C ALA A 118 6.86 -3.18 23.68
N ARG A 119 5.90 -2.25 23.58
CA ARG A 119 5.67 -1.48 22.34
C ARG A 119 6.85 -0.58 21.98
N GLU A 120 7.39 0.13 22.95
CA GLU A 120 8.54 1.01 22.73
C GLU A 120 9.76 0.22 22.24
N TRP A 121 10.04 -0.95 22.82
CA TRP A 121 11.11 -1.83 22.33
C TRP A 121 10.87 -2.33 20.91
N ILE A 122 9.62 -2.69 20.58
CA ILE A 122 9.24 -3.06 19.21
C ILE A 122 9.48 -1.89 18.25
N GLU A 123 9.06 -0.67 18.61
CA GLU A 123 9.19 0.51 17.73
C GLU A 123 10.65 0.93 17.52
N VAL A 124 11.47 0.91 18.59
CA VAL A 124 12.91 1.18 18.50
C VAL A 124 13.60 0.15 17.61
N SER A 125 13.34 -1.13 17.86
CA SER A 125 13.93 -2.21 17.06
C SER A 125 13.44 -2.19 15.62
N LEU A 126 12.17 -1.87 15.39
CA LEU A 126 11.60 -1.71 14.06
C LEU A 126 12.31 -0.61 13.27
N GLY A 127 12.55 0.55 13.87
CA GLY A 127 13.27 1.65 13.22
C GLY A 127 14.71 1.27 12.85
N GLN A 128 15.42 0.59 13.75
CA GLN A 128 16.76 0.08 13.48
C GLN A 128 16.77 -0.96 12.35
N GLU A 129 15.79 -1.86 12.35
CA GLU A 129 15.68 -2.90 11.33
C GLU A 129 15.30 -2.35 9.96
N GLU A 130 14.41 -1.37 9.90
CA GLU A 130 14.11 -0.65 8.68
C GLU A 130 15.36 0.06 8.13
N GLN A 131 16.12 0.73 8.99
CA GLN A 131 17.38 1.37 8.60
C GLN A 131 18.40 0.35 8.07
N ASN A 132 18.58 -0.79 8.76
CA ASN A 132 19.50 -1.86 8.37
C ASN A 132 19.14 -2.48 7.02
N LEU A 133 17.84 -2.60 6.73
CA LEU A 133 17.34 -3.14 5.47
C LEU A 133 17.22 -2.05 4.37
N GLY A 134 17.51 -0.79 4.69
CA GLY A 134 17.30 0.34 3.79
C GLY A 134 15.83 0.56 3.42
N LEU A 135 14.91 0.16 4.30
CA LEU A 135 13.47 0.41 4.19
C LEU A 135 13.16 1.79 4.76
N ASP A 136 12.39 2.60 4.02
CA ASP A 136 11.96 3.91 4.53
C ASP A 136 10.94 3.71 5.68
N PRO A 137 11.15 4.37 6.85
CA PRO A 137 10.31 4.19 8.03
C PRO A 137 8.93 4.82 7.89
N GLU A 138 8.76 5.74 6.95
CA GLU A 138 7.42 6.04 6.45
C GLU A 138 6.99 4.87 5.55
N PRO A 139 5.97 4.07 5.91
CA PRO A 139 5.19 3.48 4.85
C PRO A 139 4.78 4.69 4.02
N ALA A 140 5.22 4.78 2.76
CA ALA A 140 4.69 5.78 1.87
C ALA A 140 3.17 5.61 1.98
N GLY A 141 2.51 6.51 2.72
CA GLY A 141 1.07 6.62 2.69
C GLY A 141 0.73 6.62 1.22
N GLN A 142 -0.32 5.90 0.84
CA GLN A 142 -0.70 5.76 -0.56
C GLN A 142 -0.52 7.12 -1.24
N PRO A 143 0.40 7.24 -2.23
CA PRO A 143 0.86 8.56 -2.66
C PRO A 143 -0.33 9.43 -3.02
N ALA A 144 -0.29 10.71 -2.62
CA ALA A 144 -1.39 11.61 -2.91
C ALA A 144 -1.62 11.62 -4.43
N ILE A 145 -2.88 11.71 -4.86
CA ILE A 145 -3.19 11.56 -6.30
C ILE A 145 -2.47 12.61 -7.14
N LYS A 146 -2.28 13.81 -6.58
CA LYS A 146 -1.52 14.91 -7.20
C LYS A 146 -0.06 14.51 -7.46
N ASP A 147 0.57 13.79 -6.54
CA ASP A 147 1.96 13.36 -6.66
C ASP A 147 2.07 12.30 -7.76
N LEU A 148 1.11 11.37 -7.82
CA LEU A 148 1.02 10.38 -8.91
C LEU A 148 0.80 11.05 -10.27
N ILE A 149 -0.05 12.08 -10.37
CA ILE A 149 -0.24 12.85 -11.61
C ILE A 149 1.05 13.53 -12.01
N VAL A 150 1.70 14.25 -11.10
CA VAL A 150 2.96 14.96 -11.38
C VAL A 150 4.03 13.99 -11.86
N LEU A 151 4.24 12.87 -11.17
CA LEU A 151 5.22 11.86 -11.57
C LEU A 151 4.85 11.17 -12.91
N LEU A 152 3.57 10.87 -13.12
CA LEU A 152 3.08 10.27 -14.37
C LEU A 152 3.36 11.20 -15.55
N LEU A 153 2.98 12.47 -15.43
CA LEU A 153 3.19 13.46 -16.49
C LEU A 153 4.68 13.79 -16.67
N HIS A 154 5.47 13.74 -15.60
CA HIS A 154 6.93 13.90 -15.66
C HIS A 154 7.63 12.76 -16.41
N ALA A 155 7.09 11.54 -16.32
CA ALA A 155 7.60 10.39 -17.07
C ALA A 155 7.43 10.53 -18.59
N ALA A 156 6.65 11.52 -19.08
CA ALA A 156 6.60 11.86 -20.50
C ALA A 156 7.92 12.45 -20.97
N ASN A 157 8.25 12.22 -22.25
CA ASN A 157 9.36 12.92 -22.88
C ASN A 157 9.14 14.44 -22.90
N LYS A 158 10.17 15.22 -22.54
CA LYS A 158 10.15 16.71 -22.52
C LYS A 158 9.74 17.33 -23.85
N ARG A 159 9.87 16.61 -24.98
CA ARG A 159 9.47 17.07 -26.31
C ARG A 159 7.95 17.14 -26.51
N GLY A 160 7.16 16.47 -25.67
CA GLY A 160 5.69 16.48 -25.77
C GLY A 160 5.11 15.45 -26.74
N ASP A 161 5.94 14.61 -27.37
CA ASP A 161 5.46 13.53 -28.26
C ASP A 161 4.64 12.47 -27.52
N ASP A 162 4.69 12.49 -26.19
CA ASP A 162 4.02 11.57 -25.28
C ASP A 162 3.11 12.36 -24.30
N THR A 163 2.26 13.25 -24.83
CA THR A 163 1.24 13.94 -24.02
C THR A 163 0.08 13.00 -23.69
N VAL A 164 -0.43 13.07 -22.46
CA VAL A 164 -1.64 12.33 -22.10
C VAL A 164 -2.84 13.11 -22.63
N ARG A 165 -3.49 12.59 -23.68
CA ARG A 165 -4.63 13.24 -24.32
C ARG A 165 -5.96 12.77 -23.70
N GLY A 166 -6.67 13.70 -23.08
CA GLY A 166 -7.99 13.52 -22.51
C GLY A 166 -8.00 12.96 -21.08
N ILE A 167 -8.91 13.49 -20.26
CA ILE A 167 -9.04 13.15 -18.83
C ILE A 167 -9.32 11.66 -18.61
N THR A 168 -10.05 11.01 -19.51
CA THR A 168 -10.34 9.57 -19.41
C THR A 168 -9.06 8.73 -19.51
N ARG A 169 -8.10 9.13 -20.37
CA ARG A 169 -6.82 8.44 -20.50
C ARG A 169 -5.99 8.61 -19.23
N LEU A 170 -5.92 9.84 -18.69
CA LEU A 170 -5.25 10.15 -17.43
C LEU A 170 -5.80 9.30 -16.27
N GLN A 171 -7.13 9.26 -16.11
CA GLN A 171 -7.82 8.43 -15.13
C GLN A 171 -7.46 6.95 -15.25
N LYS A 172 -7.36 6.41 -16.48
CA LYS A 172 -7.03 4.99 -16.69
C LYS A 172 -5.58 4.65 -16.37
N LEU A 173 -4.63 5.53 -16.71
CA LEU A 173 -3.22 5.33 -16.34
C LEU A 173 -3.04 5.35 -14.82
N LEU A 174 -3.63 6.34 -14.14
CA LEU A 174 -3.56 6.45 -12.68
C LEU A 174 -4.24 5.26 -11.99
N PHE A 175 -5.37 4.80 -12.52
CA PHE A 175 -6.02 3.59 -12.03
C PHE A 175 -5.09 2.37 -12.10
N VAL A 176 -4.41 2.15 -13.23
CA VAL A 176 -3.49 1.01 -13.36
C VAL A 176 -2.31 1.13 -12.39
N ILE A 177 -1.74 2.33 -12.25
CA ILE A 177 -0.66 2.60 -11.28
C ILE A 177 -1.14 2.25 -9.88
N GLU A 178 -2.32 2.72 -9.47
CA GLU A 178 -2.84 2.48 -8.12
C GLU A 178 -3.20 1.02 -7.88
N GLN A 179 -3.78 0.33 -8.88
CA GLN A 179 -4.10 -1.10 -8.81
C GLN A 179 -2.86 -1.97 -8.61
N LYS A 180 -1.75 -1.59 -9.23
CA LYS A 180 -0.50 -2.34 -9.11
C LYS A 180 0.32 -1.92 -7.87
N LEU A 181 0.08 -0.73 -7.27
CA LEU A 181 0.76 -0.25 -6.05
C LEU A 181 0.06 -0.65 -4.76
N ALA A 182 -1.27 -0.60 -4.73
CA ALA A 182 -2.05 -0.64 -3.49
C ALA A 182 -3.03 -1.81 -3.47
N THR A 183 -3.28 -2.33 -2.27
CA THR A 183 -4.29 -3.38 -2.03
C THR A 183 -5.72 -2.85 -2.07
N LYS A 184 -5.90 -1.53 -1.90
CA LYS A 184 -7.20 -0.84 -2.00
C LYS A 184 -7.10 0.32 -2.97
N THR A 185 -8.09 0.42 -3.85
CA THR A 185 -8.19 1.52 -4.80
C THR A 185 -9.25 2.53 -4.36
N ARG A 186 -8.97 3.80 -4.62
CA ARG A 186 -9.89 4.94 -4.52
C ARG A 186 -10.81 5.05 -5.72
N PHE A 187 -10.52 4.30 -6.80
CA PHE A 187 -11.32 4.34 -8.01
C PHE A 187 -12.59 3.50 -7.85
N TYR A 188 -13.67 3.95 -8.48
CA TYR A 188 -14.93 3.23 -8.57
C TYR A 188 -15.44 3.20 -10.02
N ALA A 189 -16.37 2.29 -10.34
CA ALA A 189 -16.94 2.19 -11.68
C ALA A 189 -17.94 3.34 -11.93
N PHE A 190 -17.71 4.16 -12.96
CA PHE A 190 -18.59 5.27 -13.32
C PHE A 190 -18.45 5.65 -14.79
N ASN A 191 -19.57 5.81 -15.52
CA ASN A 191 -19.82 6.29 -16.90
C ASN A 191 -18.82 5.94 -18.03
N TYR A 192 -17.52 5.99 -17.79
CA TYR A 192 -16.44 5.69 -18.73
C TYR A 192 -15.38 4.77 -18.11
N GLY A 193 -15.71 4.03 -17.05
CA GLY A 193 -14.86 2.99 -16.45
C GLY A 193 -14.39 3.32 -15.02
N PRO A 194 -13.16 2.95 -14.61
CA PRO A 194 -12.61 3.39 -13.32
C PRO A 194 -12.51 4.92 -13.25
N PHE A 195 -13.01 5.51 -12.18
CA PHE A 195 -13.12 6.96 -11.99
C PHE A 195 -12.77 7.33 -10.55
N ASN A 196 -12.11 8.47 -10.39
CA ASN A 196 -11.83 9.11 -9.11
C ASN A 196 -11.95 10.64 -9.29
N GLU A 197 -12.78 11.29 -8.46
CA GLU A 197 -13.01 12.74 -8.50
C GLU A 197 -11.74 13.54 -8.17
N GLU A 198 -10.93 13.03 -7.24
CA GLU A 198 -9.68 13.67 -6.80
C GLU A 198 -8.69 13.87 -7.97
N VAL A 199 -8.75 13.03 -9.01
CA VAL A 199 -7.92 13.16 -10.21
C VAL A 199 -8.27 14.44 -10.98
N ASN A 200 -9.56 14.75 -11.11
CA ASN A 200 -10.00 15.95 -11.82
C ASN A 200 -9.63 17.20 -11.03
N ASP A 201 -9.83 17.16 -9.71
CA ASP A 201 -9.51 18.26 -8.81
C ASP A 201 -8.00 18.53 -8.79
N ALA A 202 -7.19 17.47 -8.70
CA ALA A 202 -5.73 17.59 -8.74
C ALA A 202 -5.22 18.09 -10.10
N ALA A 203 -5.78 17.60 -11.22
CA ALA A 203 -5.42 18.10 -12.55
C ALA A 203 -5.78 19.58 -12.73
N HIS A 204 -6.94 20.00 -12.21
CA HIS A 204 -7.35 21.40 -12.20
C HIS A 204 -6.44 22.26 -11.32
N ALA A 205 -6.05 21.77 -10.13
CA ALA A 205 -5.11 22.45 -9.26
C ALA A 205 -3.73 22.65 -9.92
N LEU A 206 -3.23 21.65 -10.65
CA LEU A 206 -1.97 21.77 -11.42
C LEU A 206 -2.07 22.80 -12.54
N ARG A 207 -3.24 22.93 -13.19
CA ARG A 207 -3.51 23.97 -14.19
C ARG A 207 -3.48 25.36 -13.56
N LEU A 208 -4.22 25.55 -12.46
CA LEU A 208 -4.26 26.83 -11.74
C LEU A 208 -2.89 27.23 -11.19
N ALA A 209 -2.10 26.26 -10.74
CA ALA A 209 -0.72 26.46 -10.30
C ALA A 209 0.26 26.77 -11.44
N GLY A 210 -0.19 26.74 -12.70
CA GLY A 210 0.65 27.03 -13.85
C GLY A 210 1.66 25.94 -14.18
N PHE A 211 1.47 24.68 -13.76
CA PHE A 211 2.41 23.59 -14.02
C PHE A 211 2.12 22.80 -15.32
N LEU A 212 0.94 22.99 -15.92
CA LEU A 212 0.57 22.35 -17.20
C LEU A 212 0.82 23.27 -18.40
N ARG A 213 1.22 22.71 -19.55
CA ARG A 213 1.36 23.45 -20.82
C ARG A 213 0.04 24.12 -21.21
N GLY A 214 0.14 25.29 -21.85
CA GLY A 214 -1.03 26.07 -22.26
C GLY A 214 -1.77 26.76 -21.11
N SER A 215 -1.38 26.53 -19.86
CA SER A 215 -1.92 27.28 -18.72
C SER A 215 -1.22 28.64 -18.68
N SER A 216 -1.95 29.74 -18.90
CA SER A 216 -1.50 31.00 -18.30
C SER A 216 -1.70 30.85 -16.80
N ALA A 217 -0.69 31.13 -15.99
CA ALA A 217 -0.91 31.31 -14.55
C ALA A 217 -2.05 32.32 -14.42
N ALA A 218 -3.22 31.87 -13.99
CA ALA A 218 -4.33 32.77 -13.76
C ALA A 218 -3.81 33.80 -12.78
N GLY A 219 -3.81 35.08 -13.16
CA GLY A 219 -3.44 36.14 -12.24
C GLY A 219 -4.18 35.93 -10.93
N ALA A 220 -3.53 36.17 -9.80
CA ALA A 220 -3.89 35.74 -8.44
C ALA A 220 -5.27 36.21 -7.89
N ASN A 221 -6.18 36.64 -8.76
CA ASN A 221 -7.53 36.99 -8.43
C ASN A 221 -8.40 35.72 -8.35
N PRO A 222 -9.24 35.57 -7.32
CA PRO A 222 -10.19 34.48 -7.24
C PRO A 222 -11.14 34.51 -8.45
N PRO A 223 -11.51 33.34 -9.01
CA PRO A 223 -12.39 33.27 -10.16
C PRO A 223 -13.73 33.94 -9.81
N SER A 224 -14.22 34.76 -10.74
CA SER A 224 -15.53 35.38 -10.63
C SER A 224 -16.63 34.31 -10.63
N PHE A 225 -17.79 34.65 -10.06
CA PHE A 225 -18.96 33.78 -10.10
C PHE A 225 -19.36 33.40 -11.53
N ALA A 226 -19.17 34.30 -12.50
CA ALA A 226 -19.40 34.03 -13.91
C ALA A 226 -18.46 32.95 -14.46
N GLU A 227 -17.16 33.01 -14.12
CA GLU A 227 -16.18 31.98 -14.51
C GLU A 227 -16.49 30.63 -13.87
N MET A 228 -16.87 30.61 -12.58
CA MET A 228 -17.31 29.37 -11.91
C MET A 228 -18.53 28.75 -12.58
N MET A 229 -19.54 29.57 -12.93
CA MET A 229 -20.74 29.09 -13.62
C MET A 229 -20.43 28.59 -15.03
N VAL A 230 -19.53 29.24 -15.78
CA VAL A 230 -19.05 28.75 -17.08
C VAL A 230 -18.39 27.38 -16.92
N THR A 231 -17.52 27.21 -15.91
CA THR A 231 -16.82 25.93 -15.67
C THR A 231 -17.80 24.79 -15.35
N VAL A 232 -18.86 25.06 -14.58
CA VAL A 232 -19.92 24.08 -14.26
C VAL A 232 -20.75 23.73 -15.50
N THR A 233 -21.04 24.72 -16.34
CA THR A 233 -21.85 24.55 -17.55
C THR A 233 -21.06 23.77 -18.62
N GLU A 234 -19.76 24.05 -18.78
CA GLU A 234 -18.84 23.31 -19.65
C GLU A 234 -18.63 21.86 -19.19
N ARG A 235 -18.64 21.62 -17.88
CA ARG A 235 -18.59 20.25 -17.31
C ARG A 235 -19.87 19.44 -17.55
N SER A 236 -21.00 20.11 -17.83
CA SER A 236 -22.33 19.47 -17.85
C SER A 236 -22.98 19.39 -19.24
N GLY A 237 -22.49 20.13 -20.24
CA GLY A 237 -23.03 20.13 -21.60
C GLY A 237 -22.45 19.04 -22.52
N PRO A 238 -23.17 18.62 -23.58
CA PRO A 238 -22.57 17.87 -24.69
C PRO A 238 -21.45 18.71 -25.31
N ARG A 239 -20.20 18.21 -25.29
CA ARG A 239 -19.06 18.90 -25.92
C ARG A 239 -19.36 19.07 -27.42
N ASN A 240 -19.65 20.31 -27.82
CA ASN A 240 -19.89 20.67 -29.22
C ASN A 240 -18.59 20.48 -30.02
N GLY A 241 -18.59 19.50 -30.93
CA GLY A 241 -17.99 19.56 -32.28
C GLY A 241 -16.50 19.84 -32.50
N ASP A 242 -15.91 20.85 -31.87
CA ASP A 242 -14.56 21.34 -32.19
C ASP A 242 -13.50 20.86 -31.18
N THR A 243 -12.99 19.66 -31.50
CA THR A 243 -11.59 19.26 -31.67
C THR A 243 -10.48 19.52 -30.64
N ASP A 244 -10.64 20.26 -29.55
CA ASP A 244 -9.55 20.34 -28.56
C ASP A 244 -9.68 19.26 -27.48
N VAL A 245 -9.09 18.09 -27.79
CA VAL A 245 -8.84 17.06 -26.78
C VAL A 245 -7.85 17.63 -25.78
N GLU A 246 -8.36 17.97 -24.59
CA GLU A 246 -7.57 18.45 -23.47
C GLU A 246 -6.26 17.65 -23.28
N GLU A 247 -5.12 18.32 -23.47
CA GLU A 247 -3.80 17.71 -23.35
C GLU A 247 -3.21 17.95 -21.96
N PHE A 248 -2.75 16.87 -21.32
CA PHE A 248 -2.05 16.93 -20.04
C PHE A 248 -0.56 16.71 -20.28
N ALA A 249 0.21 17.79 -20.15
CA ALA A 249 1.66 17.76 -20.18
C ALA A 249 2.22 18.84 -19.26
N LEU A 250 3.30 18.52 -18.54
CA LEU A 250 3.99 19.52 -17.72
C LEU A 250 4.72 20.53 -18.62
N ASN A 251 4.76 21.79 -18.17
CA ASN A 251 5.69 22.78 -18.69
C ASN A 251 7.06 22.64 -18.00
N SER A 252 8.00 23.56 -18.26
CA SER A 252 9.34 23.53 -17.66
C SER A 252 9.30 23.57 -16.13
N GLU A 253 8.51 24.48 -15.56
CA GLU A 253 8.35 24.63 -14.11
C GLU A 253 7.72 23.38 -13.46
N GLY A 254 6.70 22.81 -14.11
CA GLY A 254 6.09 21.54 -13.68
C GLY A 254 7.09 20.38 -13.68
N HIS A 255 7.97 20.29 -14.69
CA HIS A 255 9.04 19.28 -14.70
C HIS A 255 10.07 19.51 -13.59
N GLU A 256 10.41 20.75 -13.24
CA GLU A 256 11.31 21.06 -12.13
C GLU A 256 10.67 20.73 -10.77
N ALA A 257 9.39 21.03 -10.58
CA ALA A 257 8.63 20.63 -9.40
C ALA A 257 8.59 19.11 -9.25
N ALA A 258 8.36 18.38 -10.34
CA ALA A 258 8.40 16.92 -10.36
C ALA A 258 9.78 16.35 -10.03
N GLU A 259 10.87 16.94 -10.54
CA GLU A 259 12.23 16.52 -10.18
C GLU A 259 12.55 16.77 -8.71
N ARG A 260 12.10 17.89 -8.14
CA ARG A 260 12.22 18.15 -6.70
C ARG A 260 11.46 17.10 -5.89
N LEU A 261 10.23 16.77 -6.29
CA LEU A 261 9.43 15.71 -5.66
C LEU A 261 10.15 14.36 -5.73
N ARG A 262 10.63 13.96 -6.91
CA ARG A 262 11.38 12.70 -7.10
C ARG A 262 12.60 12.61 -6.19
N ARG A 263 13.37 13.69 -6.05
CA ARG A 263 14.60 13.74 -5.24
C ARG A 263 14.35 13.97 -3.75
N SER A 264 13.11 14.21 -3.34
CA SER A 264 12.78 14.51 -1.95
C SER A 264 12.98 13.32 -1.02
N SER A 265 12.83 12.09 -1.53
CA SER A 265 13.08 10.85 -0.78
C SER A 265 13.40 9.69 -1.71
N ARG A 266 14.01 8.64 -1.16
CA ARG A 266 14.23 7.38 -1.89
C ARG A 266 12.91 6.74 -2.31
N ALA A 267 11.88 6.84 -1.47
CA ALA A 267 10.54 6.33 -1.79
C ALA A 267 9.95 7.01 -3.05
N TYR A 268 10.10 8.34 -3.21
CA TYR A 268 9.62 9.05 -4.40
C TYR A 268 10.43 8.72 -5.65
N ASP A 269 11.74 8.49 -5.53
CA ASP A 269 12.57 8.04 -6.64
C ASP A 269 12.16 6.65 -7.14
N GLN A 270 11.93 5.71 -6.21
CA GLN A 270 11.41 4.38 -6.53
C GLN A 270 10.00 4.44 -7.12
N LEU A 271 9.12 5.28 -6.56
CA LEU A 271 7.77 5.51 -7.08
C LEU A 271 7.82 6.04 -8.50
N TYR A 272 8.73 6.98 -8.80
CA TYR A 272 8.90 7.49 -10.15
C TYR A 272 9.35 6.40 -11.13
N ALA A 273 10.37 5.62 -10.78
CA ALA A 273 10.84 4.50 -11.61
C ALA A 273 9.71 3.51 -11.91
N TYR A 274 8.89 3.22 -10.89
CA TYR A 274 7.70 2.39 -11.02
C TYR A 274 6.64 2.99 -11.94
N VAL A 275 6.26 4.26 -11.72
CA VAL A 275 5.26 4.98 -12.52
C VAL A 275 5.68 5.01 -13.98
N ARG A 276 6.96 5.26 -14.24
CA ARG A 276 7.55 5.23 -15.57
C ARG A 276 7.42 3.85 -16.22
N ALA A 277 7.77 2.78 -15.52
CA ALA A 277 7.65 1.41 -16.05
C ALA A 277 6.19 1.04 -16.37
N VAL A 278 5.24 1.39 -15.49
CA VAL A 278 3.81 1.15 -15.75
C VAL A 278 3.33 1.95 -16.95
N ARG A 279 3.77 3.20 -17.09
CA ARG A 279 3.43 4.04 -18.24
C ARG A 279 3.97 3.43 -19.54
N GLU A 280 5.25 3.08 -19.60
CA GLU A 280 5.86 2.42 -20.78
C GLU A 280 5.10 1.15 -21.19
N GLU A 281 4.60 0.38 -20.22
CA GLU A 281 3.83 -0.85 -20.48
C GLU A 281 2.37 -0.59 -20.91
N TRP A 282 1.70 0.44 -20.37
CA TRP A 282 0.25 0.62 -20.49
C TRP A 282 -0.20 1.78 -21.36
N ASP A 283 0.62 2.81 -21.56
CA ASP A 283 0.31 4.04 -22.29
C ASP A 283 0.28 3.80 -23.81
N THR A 284 -0.69 3.01 -24.24
CA THR A 284 -0.86 2.49 -25.60
C THR A 284 -2.16 3.00 -26.21
N PRO A 285 -2.29 3.04 -27.56
CA PRO A 285 -3.53 3.49 -28.21
C PRO A 285 -4.79 2.65 -27.87
N ASP A 286 -4.62 1.50 -27.21
CA ASP A 286 -5.70 0.61 -26.76
C ASP A 286 -5.87 0.57 -25.23
N LEU A 287 -5.20 1.46 -24.48
CA LEU A 287 -5.27 1.53 -23.00
C LEU A 287 -6.67 1.29 -22.44
N VAL A 288 -7.69 1.99 -22.97
CA VAL A 288 -9.08 1.87 -22.46
C VAL A 288 -9.62 0.45 -22.64
N ALA A 289 -9.42 -0.14 -23.82
CA ALA A 289 -9.84 -1.51 -24.09
C ALA A 289 -9.09 -2.51 -23.21
N ARG A 290 -7.78 -2.30 -23.03
CA ARG A 290 -6.94 -3.14 -22.17
C ARG A 290 -7.37 -3.07 -20.70
N VAL A 291 -7.69 -1.88 -20.19
CA VAL A 291 -8.21 -1.71 -18.82
C VAL A 291 -9.56 -2.42 -18.66
N TYR A 292 -10.47 -2.30 -19.63
CA TYR A 292 -11.79 -2.96 -19.54
C TYR A 292 -11.68 -4.49 -19.59
N LYS A 293 -10.74 -5.01 -20.40
CA LYS A 293 -10.47 -6.44 -20.47
C LYS A 293 -9.85 -6.96 -19.17
N THR A 294 -8.90 -6.22 -18.60
CA THR A 294 -8.16 -6.65 -17.40
C THR A 294 -8.99 -6.48 -16.12
N TYR A 295 -9.82 -5.43 -16.06
CA TYR A 295 -10.58 -5.04 -14.87
C TYR A 295 -12.07 -4.87 -15.20
N PRO A 296 -12.77 -5.95 -15.61
CA PRO A 296 -14.13 -5.87 -16.16
C PRO A 296 -15.15 -5.27 -15.19
N LYS A 297 -14.98 -5.50 -13.88
CA LYS A 297 -15.84 -4.92 -12.83
C LYS A 297 -15.93 -3.40 -12.89
N PHE A 298 -14.86 -2.73 -13.31
CA PHE A 298 -14.84 -1.28 -13.42
C PHE A 298 -15.45 -0.75 -14.71
N ALA A 299 -15.73 -1.62 -15.68
CA ALA A 299 -16.37 -1.27 -16.95
C ALA A 299 -17.88 -1.48 -16.95
N GLU A 300 -18.46 -2.07 -15.89
CA GLU A 300 -19.89 -2.44 -15.84
C GLU A 300 -20.83 -1.26 -16.05
N LYS A 301 -20.49 -0.10 -15.47
CA LYS A 301 -21.27 1.15 -15.60
C LYS A 301 -20.81 2.05 -16.76
N SER A 302 -19.98 1.53 -17.67
CA SER A 302 -19.43 2.34 -18.76
C SER A 302 -20.40 2.43 -19.94
N LEU A 303 -20.75 3.67 -20.32
CA LEU A 303 -21.56 4.03 -21.48
C LEU A 303 -20.85 3.72 -22.81
N ILE A 304 -19.52 3.63 -22.81
CA ILE A 304 -18.71 3.35 -24.01
C ILE A 304 -18.23 1.89 -24.08
N ARG A 305 -18.70 1.01 -23.19
CA ARG A 305 -18.24 -0.39 -23.12
C ARG A 305 -18.41 -1.13 -24.45
N ASP A 306 -19.57 -1.00 -25.08
CA ASP A 306 -19.87 -1.70 -26.33
C ASP A 306 -19.04 -1.17 -27.49
N GLU A 307 -18.85 0.16 -27.54
CA GLU A 307 -18.03 0.80 -28.55
C GLU A 307 -16.57 0.34 -28.45
N VAL A 308 -16.01 0.35 -27.23
CA VAL A 308 -14.66 -0.12 -26.94
C VAL A 308 -14.49 -1.59 -27.35
N SER A 309 -15.50 -2.43 -27.08
CA SER A 309 -15.50 -3.85 -27.44
C SER A 309 -15.53 -4.07 -28.97
N ARG A 310 -16.34 -3.29 -29.71
CA ARG A 310 -16.39 -3.33 -31.18
C ARG A 310 -15.07 -2.88 -31.80
N ARG A 311 -14.48 -1.79 -31.31
CA ARG A 311 -13.17 -1.28 -31.77
C ARG A 311 -12.05 -2.30 -31.52
N GLY A 312 -12.05 -2.95 -30.35
CA GLY A 312 -11.08 -4.00 -30.02
C GLY A 312 -11.17 -5.22 -30.93
N THR A 313 -12.37 -5.58 -31.38
CA THR A 313 -12.58 -6.71 -32.30
C THR A 313 -12.08 -6.39 -33.71
N LYS A 314 -12.37 -5.19 -34.22
CA LYS A 314 -11.88 -4.74 -35.55
C LYS A 314 -10.35 -4.73 -35.64
N ARG A 315 -9.66 -4.32 -34.57
CA ARG A 315 -8.18 -4.29 -34.53
C ARG A 315 -7.52 -5.67 -34.45
N ARG A 316 -8.24 -6.73 -34.08
CA ARG A 316 -7.70 -8.10 -34.08
C ARG A 316 -7.84 -8.81 -35.44
N LEU A 317 -8.68 -8.27 -36.31
CA LEU A 317 -8.95 -8.81 -37.65
C LEU A 317 -8.05 -8.18 -38.72
N ASN A 318 -7.36 -7.08 -38.40
CA ASN A 318 -6.34 -6.43 -39.21
C ASN A 318 -4.97 -6.72 -38.62
#